data_AF-A0A820BNB6-F1
#
_entry.id   AF-A0A820BNB6-F1
#
_cell.length_a   1.000
_cell.length_b   1.000
_cell.length_c   1.000
_cell.angle_alpha   90.00
_cell.angle_beta   90.00
_cell.angle_gamma   90.00
#
_symmetry.space_group_name_H-M   'P 1'
#
loop_
_entity.id
_entity.type
_entity.pdbx_description
1 polymer ?
#
loop_
_entity_poly.entity_id
_entity_poly.type
_entity_poly.pdbx_seq_one_letter_code
_entity_poly.pdbx_strand_id
1 'polypeptide(L)'
;LAELLSKDVIKDKGLCCSFVIANVPRDAPVTERIIPLAIFQSEQSIRNHYLRKWLRLSTVGNLDIREILDWNYYIERFNSFMPGVPYTGR
;
A
#
# COMPACT_ATOMS: atom_id res chain seq x y z
N LEU A 1 -9.15 6.14 -2.70
CA LEU A 1 -10.26 5.15 -2.61
C LEU A 1 -11.47 5.61 -3.41
N ALA A 2 -12.08 6.75 -3.09
CA ALA A 2 -13.25 7.25 -3.82
C ALA A 2 -12.99 7.55 -5.32
N GLU A 3 -11.77 7.92 -5.71
CA GLU A 3 -11.39 8.07 -7.12
C GLU A 3 -11.19 6.73 -7.86
N LEU A 4 -10.93 5.65 -7.10
CA LEU A 4 -10.66 4.31 -7.65
C LEU A 4 -11.89 3.41 -7.64
N LEU A 5 -12.90 3.77 -6.85
CA LEU A 5 -14.12 3.01 -6.66
C LEU A 5 -15.27 3.80 -7.28
N SER A 6 -15.97 3.19 -8.24
CA SER A 6 -17.18 3.77 -8.82
C SER A 6 -18.16 4.17 -7.71
N LYS A 7 -18.92 5.27 -7.92
CA LYS A 7 -19.90 5.83 -6.95
C LYS A 7 -20.87 4.79 -6.38
N ASP A 8 -21.09 3.68 -7.07
CA ASP A 8 -21.96 2.59 -6.65
C ASP A 8 -21.35 1.71 -5.56
N VAL A 9 -20.03 1.53 -5.50
CA VAL A 9 -19.36 0.74 -4.45
C VAL A 9 -19.40 1.48 -3.10
N ILE A 10 -19.43 2.81 -3.14
CA ILE A 10 -19.45 3.70 -1.95
C ILE A 10 -20.82 3.67 -1.25
N LYS A 11 -21.87 3.16 -1.91
CA LYS A 11 -23.23 3.14 -1.36
C LYS A 11 -23.51 1.96 -0.43
N ASP A 12 -22.73 0.89 -0.49
CA ASP A 12 -22.93 -0.25 0.40
C ASP A 12 -22.30 -0.02 1.77
N LYS A 13 -23.10 -0.26 2.83
CA LYS A 13 -22.77 -0.04 4.26
C LYS A 13 -21.71 -0.99 4.83
N GLY A 14 -20.74 -1.44 4.00
CA GLY A 14 -19.75 -2.44 4.36
C GLY A 14 -18.49 -2.38 3.49
N LEU A 15 -18.03 -1.17 3.16
CA LEU A 15 -16.84 -1.00 2.34
C LEU A 15 -15.60 -1.44 3.13
N CYS A 16 -15.16 -2.68 2.91
CA CYS A 16 -13.90 -3.19 3.44
C CYS A 16 -12.75 -2.45 2.74
N CYS A 17 -12.22 -1.42 3.41
CA CYS A 17 -11.03 -0.71 2.97
C CYS A 17 -9.78 -1.55 3.24
N SER A 18 -9.45 -2.46 2.33
CA SER A 18 -8.18 -3.20 2.40
C SER A 18 -7.04 -2.36 1.81
N PHE A 19 -5.94 -2.23 2.56
CA PHE A 19 -4.79 -1.42 2.18
C PHE A 19 -3.47 -2.04 2.63
N VAL A 20 -2.39 -1.54 2.03
CA VAL A 20 -1.01 -1.85 2.40
C VAL A 20 -0.22 -0.57 2.68
N ILE A 21 0.87 -0.68 3.43
CA ILE A 21 1.78 0.43 3.70
C ILE A 21 2.95 0.36 2.73
N ALA A 22 3.20 1.46 2.01
CA ALA A 22 4.31 1.60 1.09
C ALA A 22 5.60 2.04 1.78
N ASN A 23 6.75 1.59 1.30
CA ASN A 23 8.08 1.96 1.83
C ASN A 23 8.54 3.37 1.43
N VAL A 24 7.87 4.01 0.47
CA VAL A 24 8.18 5.36 -0.01
C VAL A 24 6.92 6.22 -0.08
N PRO A 25 7.05 7.54 0.10
CA PRO A 25 8.27 8.27 0.50
C PRO A 25 8.61 8.02 1.99
N ARG A 26 9.88 7.71 2.30
CA ARG A 26 10.30 7.28 3.66
C ARG A 26 10.07 8.34 4.73
N ASP A 27 10.07 9.60 4.34
CA ASP A 27 9.92 10.74 5.25
C ASP A 27 8.45 11.06 5.58
N ALA A 28 7.50 10.38 4.94
CA ALA A 28 6.07 10.59 5.16
C ALA A 28 5.52 9.70 6.28
N PRO A 29 4.53 10.20 7.05
CA PRO A 29 3.87 9.40 8.07
C PRO A 29 3.18 8.18 7.46
N VAL A 30 3.02 7.11 8.25
CA VAL A 30 2.36 5.85 7.82
C VAL A 30 1.00 6.11 7.19
N THR A 31 0.25 7.09 7.70
CA THR A 31 -1.08 7.49 7.19
C THR A 31 -1.06 8.01 5.75
N GLU A 32 0.05 8.61 5.31
CA GLU A 32 0.23 9.11 3.93
C GLU A 32 0.77 8.04 2.99
N ARG A 33 1.29 6.93 3.51
CA ARG A 33 1.87 5.81 2.75
C ARG A 33 0.88 4.68 2.50
N ILE A 34 -0.40 4.92 2.75
CA ILE A 34 -1.48 3.94 2.58
C ILE A 34 -1.79 3.79 1.09
N ILE A 35 -1.69 2.56 0.58
CA ILE A 35 -2.08 2.19 -0.78
C ILE A 35 -3.27 1.25 -0.73
N PRO A 36 -4.40 1.59 -1.37
CA PRO A 36 -5.55 0.70 -1.49
C PRO A 36 -5.21 -0.53 -2.32
N LEU A 37 -5.52 -1.74 -1.83
CA LEU A 37 -5.24 -2.98 -2.58
C LEU A 37 -5.96 -3.05 -3.93
N ALA A 38 -7.10 -2.36 -4.06
CA ALA A 38 -7.87 -2.27 -5.30
C ALA A 38 -7.04 -1.73 -6.49
N ILE A 39 -5.96 -0.98 -6.27
CA ILE A 39 -5.10 -0.50 -7.37
C ILE A 39 -4.42 -1.64 -8.12
N PHE A 40 -4.10 -2.74 -7.43
CA PHE A 40 -3.44 -3.89 -8.03
C PHE A 40 -4.38 -4.75 -8.87
N GLN A 41 -5.69 -4.50 -8.80
CA GLN A 41 -6.70 -5.11 -9.67
C GLN A 41 -7.04 -4.25 -10.90
N SER A 42 -6.64 -2.98 -10.88
CA SER A 42 -6.89 -2.05 -12.00
C SER A 42 -5.93 -2.28 -13.17
N GLU A 43 -6.28 -1.76 -14.35
CA GLU A 43 -5.43 -1.80 -15.55
C GLU A 43 -4.06 -1.17 -15.29
N GLN A 44 -3.03 -1.68 -16.00
CA GLN A 44 -1.65 -1.27 -15.79
C GLN A 44 -1.43 0.24 -15.93
N SER A 45 -2.11 0.89 -16.88
CA SER A 45 -2.04 2.33 -17.09
C SER A 45 -2.57 3.13 -15.90
N ILE A 46 -3.71 2.71 -15.35
CA ILE A 46 -4.35 3.32 -14.18
C ILE A 46 -3.48 3.09 -12.93
N ARG A 47 -3.05 1.84 -12.74
CA ARG A 47 -2.15 1.44 -11.65
C ARG A 47 -0.89 2.30 -11.62
N ASN A 48 -0.19 2.38 -12.75
CA ASN A 48 1.05 3.15 -12.86
C ASN A 48 0.84 4.65 -12.62
N HIS A 49 -0.27 5.21 -13.09
CA HIS A 49 -0.61 6.61 -12.86
C HIS A 49 -0.75 6.93 -11.38
N TYR A 50 -1.57 6.16 -10.64
CA TYR A 50 -1.78 6.40 -9.22
C TYR A 50 -0.57 6.02 -8.36
N LEU A 51 0.14 4.94 -8.69
CA LEU A 51 1.36 4.57 -7.98
C LEU A 51 2.44 5.65 -8.10
N ARG A 52 2.63 6.28 -9.28
CA ARG A 52 3.54 7.45 -9.42
C ARG A 52 3.17 8.57 -8.46
N LYS A 53 1.87 8.89 -8.40
CA LYS A 53 1.34 9.95 -7.55
C LYS A 53 1.53 9.65 -6.07
N TRP A 54 1.18 8.44 -5.61
CA TRP A 54 1.26 8.08 -4.19
C TRP A 54 2.68 7.82 -3.70
N LEU A 55 3.52 7.17 -4.52
CA LEU A 55 4.91 6.88 -4.19
C LEU A 55 5.86 8.07 -4.44
N ARG A 56 5.35 9.18 -5.00
CA ARG A 56 6.12 10.36 -5.42
C ARG A 56 7.29 10.02 -6.35
N LEU A 57 7.07 9.06 -7.25
CA LEU A 57 8.08 8.59 -8.22
C LEU A 57 7.90 9.31 -9.55
N SER A 58 9.00 9.83 -10.10
CA SER A 58 9.03 10.48 -11.42
C SER A 58 8.84 9.47 -12.56
N THR A 59 9.37 8.26 -12.40
CA THR A 59 9.16 7.12 -13.29
C THR A 59 8.72 5.91 -12.47
N VAL A 60 7.66 5.26 -12.93
CA VAL A 60 7.26 3.94 -12.42
C VAL A 60 7.42 3.00 -13.60
N GLY A 61 8.45 2.16 -13.51
CA GLY A 61 8.62 0.99 -14.38
C GLY A 61 7.61 -0.09 -14.00
N ASN A 62 7.92 -1.35 -14.34
CA ASN A 62 7.09 -2.47 -13.94
C ASN A 62 7.36 -2.80 -12.45
N LEU A 63 6.76 -2.02 -11.54
CA LEU A 63 6.95 -2.19 -10.10
C LEU A 63 6.22 -3.44 -9.61
N ASP A 64 6.95 -4.34 -8.96
CA ASP A 64 6.36 -5.44 -8.19
C ASP A 64 5.79 -4.88 -6.88
N ILE A 65 4.65 -5.40 -6.43
CA ILE A 65 4.09 -5.09 -5.11
C ILE A 65 5.11 -5.32 -3.99
N ARG A 66 5.98 -6.33 -4.13
CA ARG A 66 7.04 -6.62 -3.15
C ARG A 66 8.04 -5.47 -2.96
N GLU A 67 8.27 -4.68 -4.01
CA GLU A 67 9.15 -3.51 -3.99
C GLU A 67 8.47 -2.29 -3.38
N ILE A 68 7.13 -2.25 -3.43
CA ILE A 68 6.33 -1.15 -2.91
C ILE A 68 6.14 -1.27 -1.39
N LEU A 69 6.02 -2.49 -0.85
CA LEU A 69 5.69 -2.72 0.56
C LEU A 69 6.78 -2.24 1.54
N ASP A 70 6.36 -1.66 2.66
CA ASP A 70 7.23 -1.38 3.81
C ASP A 70 7.39 -2.63 4.68
N TRP A 71 8.34 -3.48 4.30
CA TRP A 71 8.66 -4.68 5.06
C TRP A 71 9.10 -4.38 6.49
N ASN A 72 9.82 -3.27 6.72
CA ASN A 72 10.26 -2.90 8.06
C ASN A 72 9.06 -2.59 8.96
N TYR A 73 8.08 -1.83 8.46
CA TYR A 73 6.83 -1.58 9.18
C TYR A 73 6.11 -2.88 9.58
N TYR A 74 6.01 -3.84 8.65
CA TYR A 74 5.34 -5.12 8.95
C TYR A 74 6.14 -5.99 9.92
N ILE A 75 7.48 -6.01 9.82
CA ILE A 75 8.36 -6.73 10.74
C ILE A 75 8.28 -6.13 12.15
N GLU A 76 8.36 -4.81 12.28
CA GLU A 76 8.25 -4.12 13.58
C GLU A 76 6.90 -4.37 14.24
N ARG A 77 5.81 -4.27 13.46
CA ARG A 77 4.46 -4.54 13.95
C ARG A 77 4.30 -5.99 14.38
N PHE A 78 4.87 -6.93 13.64
CA PHE A 78 4.88 -8.34 14.00
C PHE A 78 5.67 -8.59 15.29
N ASN A 79 6.88 -8.02 15.42
CA ASN A 79 7.70 -8.15 16.63
C ASN A 79 7.02 -7.53 17.86
N SER A 80 6.30 -6.42 17.69
CA SER A 80 5.48 -5.82 18.75
C SER A 80 4.32 -6.71 19.17
N PHE A 81 3.78 -7.52 18.26
CA PHE A 81 2.69 -8.46 18.57
C PHE A 81 3.20 -9.72 19.27
N MET A 82 4.42 -10.16 18.94
CA MET A 82 5.07 -11.35 19.48
C MET A 82 6.36 -11.00 20.23
N PRO A 83 6.26 -10.40 21.43
CA PRO A 83 7.45 -10.07 22.22
C PRO A 83 8.20 -11.35 22.63
N GLY A 84 9.49 -11.43 22.25
CA GLY A 84 10.40 -12.50 22.68
C GLY A 84 10.86 -13.50 21.61
N VAL A 85 10.33 -13.41 20.38
CA VAL A 85 10.83 -14.19 19.23
C VAL A 85 11.33 -13.22 18.16
N PRO A 86 12.65 -12.93 18.08
CA PRO A 86 13.15 -12.05 17.04
C PRO A 86 12.93 -12.71 15.67
N TYR A 87 12.24 -12.00 14.77
CA TYR A 87 12.11 -12.45 13.39
C TYR A 87 13.48 -12.37 12.70
N THR A 88 14.18 -13.51 12.60
CA THR A 88 15.42 -13.61 11.82
C THR A 88 15.04 -13.90 10.37
N GLY A 89 14.86 -12.85 9.56
CA GLY A 89 14.67 -12.99 8.12
C GLY A 89 15.85 -13.74 7.51
N ARG A 90 15.64 -15.01 7.14
CA ARG A 90 16.51 -15.76 6.22
C ARG A 90 15.91 -15.74 4.83
#